data_AF-A0A1G0M632-F1
#
_entry.id   AF-A0A1G0M632-F1
#
_cell.length_a   1.000
_cell.length_b   1.000
_cell.length_c   1.000
_cell.angle_alpha   90.00
_cell.angle_beta   90.00
_cell.angle_gamma   90.00
#
_symmetry.space_group_name_H-M   'P 1'
#
loop_
_entity.id
_entity.type
_entity.pdbx_description
1 polymer ?
#
loop_
_entity_poly.entity_id
_entity_poly.type
_entity_poly.pdbx_seq_one_letter_code
_entity_poly.pdbx_strand_id
1 'polypeptide(L)'
;MLRETIAEGVASGALRPADPDVVAHYLWALAHGLVTIGFACRMGDHVCAAGSSRDAPLELFRAFTPFVEDGLRAGNGHDANGLVTVEEQVRS
;
A
#
# COMPACT_ATOMS: atom_id res chain seq x y z
N MET A 1 -16.76 -9.56 -1.68
CA MET A 1 -16.19 -8.72 -2.75
C MET A 1 -14.68 -8.49 -2.58
N LEU A 2 -14.18 -7.57 -1.73
CA LEU A 2 -12.73 -7.28 -1.69
C LEU A 2 -11.87 -8.50 -1.26
N ARG A 3 -12.23 -9.17 -0.17
CA ARG A 3 -11.55 -10.37 0.31
C ARG A 3 -11.50 -11.49 -0.73
N GLU A 4 -12.61 -11.74 -1.43
CA GLU A 4 -12.71 -12.78 -2.45
C GLU A 4 -11.80 -12.48 -3.64
N THR A 5 -11.78 -11.23 -4.12
CA THR A 5 -10.87 -10.78 -5.17
C THR A 5 -9.39 -10.95 -4.75
N ILE A 6 -9.06 -10.67 -3.49
CA ILE A 6 -7.71 -10.90 -2.97
C ILE A 6 -7.40 -12.40 -2.94
N ALA A 7 -8.32 -13.22 -2.45
CA ALA A 7 -8.14 -14.68 -2.39
C ALA A 7 -7.94 -15.28 -3.78
N GLU A 8 -8.69 -14.82 -4.78
CA GLU A 8 -8.51 -15.18 -6.19
C GLU A 8 -7.16 -14.72 -6.74
N GLY A 9 -6.73 -13.49 -6.42
CA GLY A 9 -5.42 -12.96 -6.79
C GLY A 9 -4.27 -13.77 -6.20
N VAL A 10 -4.38 -14.20 -4.94
CA VAL A 10 -3.41 -15.08 -4.28
C VAL A 10 -3.42 -16.47 -4.90
N ALA A 11 -4.61 -17.06 -5.11
CA ALA A 11 -4.75 -18.39 -5.67
C ALA A 11 -4.26 -18.50 -7.13
N SER A 12 -4.43 -17.43 -7.92
CA SER A 12 -3.95 -17.34 -9.30
C SER A 12 -2.46 -16.97 -9.41
N GLY A 13 -1.82 -16.58 -8.31
CA GLY A 13 -0.44 -16.10 -8.30
C GLY A 13 -0.27 -14.68 -8.86
N ALA A 14 -1.36 -13.94 -9.09
CA ALA A 14 -1.29 -12.52 -9.44
C ALA A 14 -0.84 -11.64 -8.26
N LEU A 15 -1.18 -12.06 -7.05
CA LEU A 15 -0.75 -11.44 -5.80
C LEU A 15 0.23 -12.35 -5.06
N ARG A 16 1.14 -11.76 -4.30
CA ARG A 16 2.04 -12.53 -3.44
C ARG A 16 1.25 -13.35 -2.40
N PRO A 17 1.79 -14.48 -1.91
CA PRO A 17 1.16 -15.24 -0.83
C PRO A 17 0.95 -14.39 0.42
N ALA A 18 -0.30 -14.25 0.84
CA ALA A 18 -0.70 -13.52 2.04
C ALA A 18 -2.10 -13.96 2.50
N ASP A 19 -2.41 -13.70 3.77
CA ASP A 19 -3.76 -13.86 4.29
C ASP A 19 -4.69 -12.80 3.67
N PRO A 20 -5.77 -13.18 2.95
CA PRO A 20 -6.68 -12.24 2.33
C PRO A 20 -7.35 -11.25 3.29
N ASP A 21 -7.59 -11.66 4.54
CA ASP A 21 -8.23 -10.82 5.54
C ASP A 21 -7.26 -9.74 6.05
N VAL A 22 -5.98 -10.08 6.20
CA VAL A 22 -4.91 -9.12 6.53
C VAL A 22 -4.72 -8.11 5.41
N VAL A 23 -4.68 -8.57 4.16
CA VAL A 23 -4.53 -7.70 2.99
C VAL A 23 -5.74 -6.78 2.84
N ALA A 24 -6.95 -7.30 3.02
CA ALA A 24 -8.17 -6.49 2.97
C ALA A 24 -8.16 -5.40 4.06
N HIS A 25 -7.74 -5.75 5.28
CA HIS A 25 -7.62 -4.78 6.36
C HIS A 25 -6.55 -3.72 6.07
N TYR A 26 -5.39 -4.12 5.56
CA TYR A 26 -4.31 -3.20 5.16
C TYR A 26 -4.78 -2.20 4.10
N LEU A 27 -5.43 -2.69 3.03
CA LEU A 27 -5.93 -1.83 1.95
C LEU A 27 -7.00 -0.86 2.45
N TRP A 28 -7.90 -1.35 3.32
CA TRP A 28 -8.89 -0.49 3.97
C TRP A 28 -8.22 0.59 4.83
N ALA A 29 -7.29 0.21 5.70
CA ALA A 29 -6.61 1.13 6.61
C ALA A 29 -5.82 2.20 5.86
N LEU A 30 -5.16 1.82 4.75
CA LEU A 30 -4.39 2.74 3.93
C LEU A 30 -5.30 3.72 3.19
N ALA A 31 -6.33 3.23 2.50
CA ALA A 31 -7.28 4.10 1.79
C ALA A 31 -7.98 5.06 2.76
N HIS A 32 -8.46 4.54 3.90
CA HIS A 32 -9.12 5.34 4.91
C HIS A 32 -8.16 6.35 5.54
N GLY A 33 -6.97 5.91 5.96
CA GLY A 33 -5.96 6.75 6.60
C GLY A 33 -5.52 7.92 5.72
N LEU A 34 -5.20 7.67 4.45
CA LEU A 34 -4.79 8.73 3.51
C LEU A 34 -5.89 9.76 3.28
N VAL A 35 -7.14 9.30 3.12
CA VAL A 35 -8.29 10.20 2.96
C VAL A 35 -8.54 11.01 4.23
N THR A 36 -8.52 10.37 5.40
CA THR A 36 -8.70 11.04 6.70
C THR A 36 -7.61 12.07 6.95
N ILE A 37 -6.35 11.75 6.69
CA ILE A 37 -5.21 12.68 6.83
C ILE A 37 -5.37 13.85 5.86
N GLY A 38 -5.74 13.60 4.61
CA GLY A 38 -5.98 14.64 3.61
C GLY A 38 -7.05 15.64 4.05
N PHE A 39 -8.15 15.16 4.63
CA PHE A 39 -9.20 16.02 5.19
C PHE A 39 -8.77 16.74 6.47
N ALA A 40 -8.14 16.02 7.41
CA ALA A 40 -7.78 16.57 8.73
C ALA A 40 -6.69 17.64 8.64
N CYS A 41 -5.69 17.43 7.78
CA CYS A 41 -4.54 18.33 7.67
C CYS A 41 -4.80 19.52 6.74
N ARG A 42 -6.00 19.63 6.12
CA ARG A 42 -6.29 20.60 5.05
C ARG A 42 -5.13 20.74 4.07
N MET A 43 -4.60 19.61 3.58
CA MET A 43 -3.34 19.60 2.81
C MET A 43 -3.37 20.54 1.59
N GLY A 44 -4.55 20.90 1.10
CA GLY A 44 -4.74 21.94 0.09
C GLY A 44 -4.20 23.33 0.45
N ASP A 45 -4.02 23.65 1.75
CA ASP A 45 -3.58 24.98 2.21
C ASP A 45 -2.03 25.11 2.27
N HIS A 46 -1.29 23.99 2.32
CA HIS A 46 0.18 24.00 2.50
C HIS A 46 0.97 23.20 1.46
N VAL A 47 0.33 22.30 0.70
CA VAL A 47 1.03 21.41 -0.25
C VAL A 47 0.93 21.90 -1.71
N CYS A 48 0.04 22.86 -2.01
CA CYS A 48 -0.10 23.40 -3.36
C CYS A 48 -0.20 24.93 -3.35
N ALA A 49 0.85 25.62 -3.82
CA ALA A 49 0.81 27.04 -4.19
C ALA A 49 -0.09 27.34 -5.43
N ALA A 50 -0.94 26.39 -5.83
CA ALA A 50 -1.80 26.48 -7.00
C ALA A 50 -3.13 25.77 -6.72
N GLY A 51 -4.07 26.46 -6.08
CA GLY A 51 -5.49 26.10 -6.03
C GLY A 51 -5.80 24.77 -5.34
N SER A 52 -6.34 24.84 -4.12
CA SER A 52 -6.87 23.68 -3.40
C SER A 52 -7.97 22.98 -4.23
N SER A 53 -7.62 21.90 -4.93
CA SER A 53 -8.64 21.04 -5.55
C SER A 53 -9.39 20.29 -4.45
N ARG A 54 -10.72 20.22 -4.55
CA ARG A 54 -11.57 19.33 -3.74
C ARG A 54 -11.13 17.86 -3.80
N ASP A 55 -10.29 17.50 -4.77
CA ASP A 55 -9.81 16.15 -5.02
C ASP A 55 -8.46 15.84 -4.35
N ALA A 56 -7.89 16.75 -3.54
CA ALA A 56 -6.56 16.56 -2.92
C ALA A 56 -6.39 15.22 -2.15
N PRO A 57 -7.38 14.70 -1.39
CA PRO A 57 -7.25 13.39 -0.75
C PRO A 57 -7.22 12.22 -1.75
N LEU A 58 -7.94 12.34 -2.87
CA LEU A 58 -7.95 11.32 -3.92
C LEU A 58 -6.63 11.33 -4.69
N GLU A 59 -6.08 12.51 -4.97
CA GLU A 59 -4.76 12.65 -5.58
C GLU A 59 -3.66 12.08 -4.69
N LEU A 60 -3.74 12.29 -3.37
CA LEU A 60 -2.84 11.64 -2.41
C LEU A 60 -2.96 10.12 -2.45
N PHE A 61 -4.17 9.58 -2.47
CA PHE A 61 -4.39 8.13 -2.60
C PHE A 61 -3.81 7.57 -3.92
N ARG A 62 -4.03 8.27 -5.04
CA ARG A 62 -3.47 7.91 -6.35
C ARG A 62 -1.94 7.91 -6.34
N ALA A 63 -1.31 8.89 -5.71
CA ALA A 63 0.14 8.95 -5.59
C ALA A 63 0.73 7.76 -4.81
N PHE A 64 -0.02 7.17 -3.88
CA PHE A 64 0.40 5.97 -3.13
C PHE A 64 0.11 4.66 -3.86
N THR A 65 -0.69 4.66 -4.92
CA THR A 65 -1.08 3.43 -5.65
C THR A 65 0.12 2.60 -6.11
N PRO A 66 1.20 3.18 -6.70
CA PRO A 66 2.37 2.40 -7.10
C PRO A 66 3.03 1.64 -5.94
N PHE A 67 3.11 2.26 -4.75
CA PHE A 67 3.67 1.63 -3.56
C PHE A 67 2.81 0.46 -3.07
N VAL A 68 1.48 0.63 -3.10
CA VAL A 68 0.53 -0.42 -2.74
C VAL A 68 0.63 -1.59 -3.71
N GLU A 69 0.66 -1.32 -5.01
CA GLU A 69 0.77 -2.36 -6.04
C GLU A 69 2.08 -3.13 -5.93
N ASP A 70 3.20 -2.45 -5.68
CA ASP A 70 4.49 -3.10 -5.49
C ASP A 70 4.47 -4.07 -4.29
N GLY A 71 3.89 -3.65 -3.16
CA GLY A 71 3.73 -4.49 -1.98
C GLY A 71 2.83 -5.71 -2.18
N LEU A 72 1.99 -5.71 -3.22
CA LEU A 72 1.00 -6.75 -3.53
C LEU A 72 1.43 -7.70 -4.65
N ARG A 73 2.24 -7.24 -5.61
CA ARG A 73 2.68 -8.04 -6.77
C ARG A 73 3.39 -9.31 -6.31
N ALA A 74 3.03 -10.43 -6.93
CA ALA A 74 3.86 -11.63 -6.83
C ALA A 74 5.22 -11.33 -7.47
N GLY A 75 6.29 -11.37 -6.67
CA GLY A 75 7.65 -11.21 -7.21
C GLY A 75 7.95 -12.32 -8.22
N ASN A 76 8.62 -11.97 -9.32
CA ASN A 76 9.30 -12.96 -10.15
C ASN A 76 10.33 -13.63 -9.24
N GLY A 77 10.18 -14.93 -8.97
CA GLY A 77 10.98 -15.66 -7.98
C GLY A 77 12.45 -15.21 -7.89
N HIS A 78 12.73 -14.34 -6.93
CA HIS A 78 14.03 -14.16 -6.33
C HIS A 78 13.77 -14.13 -4.82
N ASP A 79 14.11 -15.29 -4.23
CA ASP A 79 14.58 -15.41 -2.85
C ASP A 79 13.50 -15.57 -1.78
N ALA A 80 13.05 -16.82 -1.67
CA ALA A 80 12.71 -17.43 -0.37
C ALA A 80 13.91 -17.47 0.64
N ASN A 81 14.94 -16.63 0.45
CA ASN A 81 16.13 -16.50 1.31
C ASN A 81 16.44 -15.04 1.71
N GLY A 82 15.57 -14.08 1.43
CA GLY A 82 15.76 -12.67 1.77
C GLY A 82 15.38 -12.28 3.21
N LEU A 83 15.29 -13.24 4.14
CA LEU A 83 15.16 -12.90 5.56
C LEU A 83 16.55 -12.49 6.05
N VAL A 84 16.97 -11.26 5.71
CA VAL A 84 18.06 -10.59 6.41
C VAL A 84 17.60 -10.45 7.86
N THR A 85 17.97 -11.43 8.68
CA THR A 85 18.00 -11.28 10.12
C THR A 85 18.93 -10.12 10.41
N VAL A 86 18.43 -9.10 11.08
CA VAL A 86 19.11 -7.84 11.46
C VAL A 86 20.38 -8.09 12.31
N GLU A 87 20.72 -9.33 12.63
CA GLU A 87 21.84 -9.72 13.48
C GLU A 87 23.21 -9.78 12.77
N GLU A 88 23.26 -9.85 11.42
CA GLU A 88 24.55 -10.04 10.71
C GLU A 88 25.29 -8.72 10.38
N GLN A 89 24.62 -7.57 10.50
CA GLN A 89 25.22 -6.26 10.18
C GLN A 89 26.02 -5.63 11.34
N VAL A 90 26.11 -6.29 12.50
CA VAL A 90 26.82 -5.77 13.70
C VAL A 90 28.23 -6.36 13.85
N ARG A 91 28.70 -7.21 12.92
CA ARG A 91 29.99 -7.91 13.06
C ARG A 91 31.00 -7.76 11.91
N SER A 92 30.77 -6.88 10.94
CA SER A 92 31.79 -6.57 9.91
C SER A 92 32.50 -5.25 10.16
#